data_AF-A0AAD8QM64-F1
#
_entry.id   AF-A0AAD8QM64-F1
#
_cell.length_a   1.000
_cell.length_b   1.000
_cell.length_c   1.000
_cell.angle_alpha   90.00
_cell.angle_beta   90.00
_cell.angle_gamma   90.00
#
_symmetry.space_group_name_H-M   'P 1'
#
loop_
_entity.id
_entity.type
_entity.pdbx_description
1 polymer ?
#
loop_
_entity_poly.entity_id
_entity_poly.type
_entity_poly.pdbx_seq_one_letter_code
_entity_poly.pdbx_strand_id
1 'polypeptide(L)'
;MSEVAEEADSPPTHMFEDSSSSGGDRWTPDLRGGNGGGPRSAPPDQVLENVLESVLEFLTAARDRNVASLVCRSWYRAEAQTRRELFIGNCYAVSPERAVERFGGVRSVVPPPSDHPQ
;
A
#
# COMPACT_ATOMS: atom_id res chain seq x y z
N MET A 1 -50.96 -19.10 35.22
CA MET A 1 -50.13 -19.48 36.38
C MET A 1 -49.15 -20.54 35.92
N SER A 2 -47.87 -20.16 35.94
CA SER A 2 -46.69 -21.03 35.99
C SER A 2 -46.27 -21.77 34.71
N GLU A 3 -45.54 -21.05 33.87
CA GLU A 3 -44.53 -21.55 32.94
C GLU A 3 -43.33 -22.10 33.73
N VAL A 4 -42.79 -23.25 33.31
CA VAL A 4 -41.41 -23.66 33.62
C VAL A 4 -40.77 -24.09 32.30
N ALA A 5 -39.87 -23.23 31.83
CA ALA A 5 -39.04 -23.44 30.65
C ALA A 5 -37.84 -24.31 31.04
N GLU A 6 -37.62 -25.39 30.30
CA GLU A 6 -36.41 -26.20 30.40
C GLU A 6 -35.28 -25.55 29.59
N GLU A 7 -34.12 -25.53 30.24
CA GLU A 7 -32.93 -24.72 29.99
C GLU A 7 -32.08 -25.25 28.83
N ALA A 8 -31.51 -24.32 28.07
CA ALA A 8 -30.74 -24.55 26.87
C ALA A 8 -29.27 -24.86 27.18
N ASP A 9 -28.75 -25.99 26.67
CA ASP A 9 -27.31 -26.16 26.44
C ASP A 9 -27.02 -25.77 24.98
N SER A 10 -26.68 -24.51 24.76
CA SER A 10 -26.14 -24.02 23.50
C SER A 10 -24.95 -23.11 23.81
N PRO A 11 -23.79 -23.34 23.15
CA PRO A 11 -22.57 -22.62 23.46
C PRO A 11 -22.71 -21.12 23.12
N PRO A 12 -22.00 -20.24 23.84
CA PRO A 12 -22.18 -18.80 23.74
C PRO A 12 -21.83 -18.30 22.33
N THR A 13 -22.86 -17.88 21.59
CA THR A 13 -22.73 -16.89 20.52
C THR A 13 -22.39 -15.54 21.14
N HIS A 14 -21.57 -14.76 20.43
CA HIS A 14 -21.24 -13.35 20.71
C HIS A 14 -19.91 -13.09 21.43
N MET A 15 -18.82 -13.56 20.83
CA MET A 15 -17.54 -12.86 20.92
C MET A 15 -17.37 -12.08 19.62
N PHE A 16 -17.66 -10.78 19.62
CA PHE A 16 -16.94 -9.75 18.86
C PHE A 16 -17.50 -8.41 19.32
N GLU A 17 -16.79 -7.80 20.26
CA GLU A 17 -16.93 -6.38 20.58
C GLU A 17 -16.71 -5.59 19.28
N ASP A 18 -17.69 -4.80 18.88
CA ASP A 18 -17.56 -3.77 17.86
C ASP A 18 -16.61 -2.69 18.42
N SER A 19 -15.31 -2.94 18.30
CA SER A 19 -14.33 -1.87 18.24
C SER A 19 -14.31 -1.38 16.81
N SER A 20 -15.24 -0.47 16.50
CA SER A 20 -15.16 0.41 15.34
C SER A 20 -13.93 1.33 15.49
N SER A 21 -12.74 0.76 15.32
CA SER A 21 -11.56 1.51 14.90
C SER A 21 -11.71 1.77 13.41
N SER A 22 -12.51 2.80 13.09
CA SER A 22 -12.49 3.44 11.79
C SER A 22 -11.10 4.04 11.55
N GLY A 23 -10.20 3.21 11.06
CA GLY A 23 -8.82 3.57 10.74
C GLY A 23 -8.37 2.89 9.46
N GLY A 24 -9.30 2.67 8.52
CA GLY A 24 -8.93 2.37 7.15
C GLY A 24 -8.40 3.65 6.52
N ASP A 25 -7.08 3.84 6.58
CA ASP A 25 -6.36 4.84 5.79
C ASP A 25 -6.56 4.50 4.30
N ARG A 26 -7.73 4.85 3.76
CA ARG A 26 -8.03 4.80 2.34
C ARG A 26 -7.04 5.72 1.66
N TRP A 27 -6.12 5.17 0.86
CA TRP A 27 -5.17 5.96 0.11
C TRP A 27 -5.96 6.84 -0.87
N THR A 28 -6.01 8.14 -0.58
CA THR A 28 -6.55 9.14 -1.50
C THR A 28 -5.37 9.75 -2.24
N PRO A 29 -5.28 9.60 -3.58
CA PRO A 29 -4.28 10.35 -4.33
C PRO A 29 -4.53 11.85 -4.14
N ASP A 30 -3.50 12.60 -3.78
CA ASP A 30 -3.55 14.05 -3.58
C ASP A 30 -3.92 14.77 -4.88
N LEU A 31 -5.22 14.91 -5.15
CA LEU A 31 -5.76 15.78 -6.18
C LEU A 31 -6.04 17.16 -5.58
N ARG A 32 -5.00 17.95 -5.24
CA ARG A 32 -5.24 19.36 -4.90
C ARG A 32 -4.06 20.28 -5.19
N GLY A 33 -4.09 20.85 -6.40
CA GLY A 33 -3.73 22.25 -6.59
C GLY A 33 -4.66 23.14 -5.77
N GLY A 34 -4.10 23.99 -4.91
CA GLY A 34 -4.85 24.87 -4.04
C GLY A 34 -3.95 26.00 -3.52
N ASN A 35 -4.08 27.15 -4.16
CA ASN A 35 -3.44 28.43 -3.84
C ASN A 35 -3.53 28.80 -2.35
N GLY A 36 -2.39 29.07 -1.71
CA GLY A 36 -2.30 29.52 -0.33
C GLY A 36 -0.85 29.87 0.03
N GLY A 37 -0.51 31.16 -0.08
CA GLY A 37 0.84 31.69 0.07
C GLY A 37 1.37 31.64 1.51
N GLY A 38 2.62 31.22 1.62
CA GLY A 38 3.49 31.31 2.78
C GLY A 38 4.79 30.58 2.46
N PRO A 39 5.98 31.01 2.93
CA PRO A 39 7.19 30.23 2.74
C PRO A 39 7.01 28.94 3.54
N ARG A 40 6.58 27.89 2.86
CA ARG A 40 6.48 26.54 3.40
C ARG A 40 7.92 26.16 3.70
N SER A 41 8.34 26.32 4.96
CA SER A 41 9.42 25.51 5.47
C SER A 41 9.04 24.09 5.11
N ALA A 42 9.79 23.48 4.19
CA ALA A 42 9.50 22.14 3.71
C ALA A 42 9.38 21.27 4.96
N PRO A 43 8.25 20.57 5.18
CA PRO A 43 8.14 19.68 6.31
C PRO A 43 9.35 18.75 6.28
N PRO A 44 9.94 18.38 7.42
CA PRO A 44 11.15 17.56 7.45
C PRO A 44 11.01 16.26 6.65
N ASP A 45 9.77 15.77 6.52
CA ASP A 45 9.39 14.62 5.68
C ASP A 45 9.74 14.82 4.20
N GLN A 46 9.65 16.03 3.67
CA GLN A 46 9.91 16.31 2.26
C GLN A 46 11.40 16.26 1.92
N VAL A 47 12.27 16.67 2.85
CA VAL A 47 13.72 16.51 2.69
C VAL A 47 14.09 15.02 2.77
N LEU A 48 13.47 14.28 3.68
CA LEU A 48 13.68 12.84 3.81
C LEU A 48 13.20 12.10 2.55
N GLU A 49 12.02 12.42 2.03
CA GLU A 49 11.49 11.84 0.80
C GLU A 49 12.44 12.06 -0.39
N ASN A 50 12.94 13.28 -0.60
CA ASN A 50 13.89 13.57 -1.69
C ASN A 50 15.19 12.74 -1.60
N VAL A 51 15.71 12.53 -0.39
CA VAL A 51 16.91 11.70 -0.18
C VAL A 51 16.60 10.23 -0.44
N LEU A 52 15.45 9.73 0.01
CA LEU A 52 15.02 8.37 -0.26
C LEU A 52 14.84 8.11 -1.75
N GLU A 53 14.25 9.05 -2.49
CA GLU A 53 14.12 8.96 -3.94
C GLU A 53 15.49 8.81 -4.60
N SER A 54 16.45 9.65 -4.21
CA SER A 54 17.83 9.60 -4.72
C SER A 54 18.50 8.26 -4.43
N VAL A 55 18.33 7.71 -3.22
CA VAL A 55 18.89 6.39 -2.86
C VAL A 55 18.23 5.27 -3.67
N LEU A 56 16.91 5.35 -3.87
CA LEU A 56 16.15 4.34 -4.60
C LEU A 56 16.50 4.28 -6.09
N GLU A 57 17.01 5.36 -6.68
CA GLU A 57 17.55 5.34 -8.06
C GLU A 57 18.75 4.41 -8.22
N PHE A 58 19.53 4.18 -7.15
CA PHE A 58 20.66 3.24 -7.17
C PHE A 58 20.23 1.77 -7.01
N LEU A 59 19.00 1.52 -6.55
CA LEU A 59 18.45 0.16 -6.42
C LEU A 59 17.79 -0.27 -7.74
N THR A 60 18.58 -0.84 -8.65
CA THR A 60 18.11 -1.30 -9.95
C THR A 60 17.36 -2.63 -9.89
N ALA A 61 17.70 -3.49 -8.94
CA ALA A 61 17.06 -4.79 -8.78
C ALA A 61 15.67 -4.66 -8.12
N ALA A 62 14.64 -5.21 -8.77
CA ALA A 62 13.28 -5.22 -8.24
C ALA A 62 13.17 -5.87 -6.85
N ARG A 63 14.02 -6.86 -6.57
CA ARG A 63 14.09 -7.54 -5.26
C ARG A 63 14.53 -6.59 -4.16
N ASP A 64 15.56 -5.79 -4.38
CA ASP A 64 16.11 -4.89 -3.36
C ASP A 64 15.13 -3.74 -3.09
N ARG A 65 14.46 -3.24 -4.12
CA ARG A 65 13.38 -2.27 -3.98
C ARG A 65 12.20 -2.84 -3.16
N ASN A 66 11.83 -4.10 -3.37
CA ASN A 66 10.78 -4.74 -2.57
C ASN A 66 11.16 -4.77 -1.08
N VAL A 67 12.40 -5.14 -0.75
CA VAL A 67 12.90 -5.17 0.63
C VAL A 67 12.96 -3.76 1.23
N ALA A 68 13.46 -2.78 0.47
CA ALA A 68 13.52 -1.38 0.90
C ALA A 68 12.13 -0.83 1.26
N SER A 69 11.08 -1.20 0.49
CA SER A 69 9.70 -0.76 0.76
C SER A 69 9.12 -1.23 2.10
N LEU A 70 9.77 -2.19 2.77
CA LEU A 70 9.31 -2.75 4.06
C LEU A 70 9.94 -2.08 5.28
N VAL A 71 10.92 -1.20 5.11
CA VAL A 71 11.66 -0.58 6.25
C VAL A 71 10.75 0.29 7.10
N CYS A 72 10.02 1.23 6.47
CA CYS A 72 9.02 2.05 7.12
C CYS A 72 8.03 2.65 6.11
N ARG A 73 7.02 3.39 6.61
CA ARG A 73 6.00 4.06 5.77
C ARG A 73 6.58 5.06 4.77
N SER A 74 7.65 5.79 5.13
CA SER A 74 8.29 6.73 4.21
C SER A 74 9.00 6.03 3.06
N TRP A 75 9.73 4.94 3.34
CA TRP A 75 10.32 4.08 2.30
C TRP A 75 9.26 3.44 1.41
N TYR A 76 8.16 2.98 1.99
CA TYR A 76 7.03 2.43 1.25
C TYR A 76 6.47 3.44 0.24
N ARG A 77 6.28 4.70 0.65
CA ARG A 77 5.76 5.78 -0.22
C ARG A 77 6.76 6.14 -1.32
N ALA A 78 7.99 6.46 -0.92
CA ALA A 78 9.05 6.87 -1.85
C ALA A 78 9.34 5.79 -2.91
N GLU A 79 9.35 4.52 -2.50
CA GLU A 79 9.54 3.39 -3.43
C GLU A 79 8.43 3.29 -4.47
N ALA A 80 7.18 3.49 -4.03
CA ALA A 80 6.02 3.36 -4.90
C ALA A 80 5.90 4.51 -5.90
N GLN A 81 6.33 5.72 -5.53
CA GLN A 81 6.38 6.90 -6.41
C GLN A 81 7.52 6.82 -7.44
N THR A 82 8.66 6.23 -7.06
CA THR A 82 9.85 6.16 -7.92
C THR A 82 9.89 4.90 -8.80
N ARG A 83 9.07 3.88 -8.53
CA ARG A 83 9.02 2.67 -9.34
C ARG A 83 8.34 2.95 -10.69
N ARG A 84 9.09 2.73 -11.78
CA ARG A 84 8.60 2.94 -13.17
C ARG A 84 8.18 1.65 -13.88
N GLU A 85 8.76 0.53 -13.46
CA GLU A 85 8.53 -0.80 -14.05
C GLU A 85 8.01 -1.76 -13.00
N LEU A 86 7.00 -2.54 -13.38
CA LEU A 86 6.38 -3.51 -12.48
C LEU A 86 6.28 -4.86 -13.18
N PHE A 87 6.77 -5.90 -12.50
CA PHE A 87 6.67 -7.28 -12.95
C PHE A 87 5.51 -7.99 -12.27
N ILE A 88 4.56 -8.50 -13.06
CA ILE A 88 3.43 -9.30 -12.58
C ILE A 88 3.54 -10.69 -13.20
N GLY A 89 4.05 -11.66 -12.43
CA GLY A 89 4.14 -13.05 -12.90
C GLY A 89 2.76 -13.72 -13.06
N ASN A 90 1.81 -13.38 -12.19
CA ASN A 90 0.42 -13.86 -12.26
C ASN A 90 -0.55 -12.67 -12.26
N CYS A 91 -1.21 -12.43 -13.40
CA CYS A 91 -2.14 -11.31 -13.56
C CYS A 91 -3.40 -11.41 -12.69
N TYR A 92 -3.72 -12.59 -12.14
CA TYR A 92 -4.82 -12.77 -11.20
C TYR A 92 -4.44 -12.50 -9.74
N ALA A 93 -3.14 -12.36 -9.44
CA ALA A 93 -2.67 -12.15 -8.07
C ALA A 93 -2.86 -10.71 -7.57
N VAL A 94 -3.09 -9.75 -8.48
CA VAL A 94 -3.26 -8.33 -8.14
C VAL A 94 -4.31 -7.70 -9.05
N SER A 95 -5.24 -6.95 -8.47
CA SER A 95 -6.17 -6.16 -9.28
C SER A 95 -5.44 -4.94 -9.86
N PRO A 96 -5.77 -4.52 -11.09
CA PRO A 96 -5.16 -3.34 -11.71
C PRO A 96 -5.39 -2.08 -10.86
N GLU A 97 -6.55 -1.96 -10.22
CA GLU A 97 -6.86 -0.86 -9.30
C GLU A 97 -5.86 -0.78 -8.15
N ARG A 98 -5.57 -1.92 -7.49
CA ARG A 98 -4.61 -1.99 -6.38
C ARG A 98 -3.18 -1.68 -6.84
N ALA A 99 -2.83 -2.08 -8.06
CA ALA A 99 -1.52 -1.78 -8.64
C ALA A 99 -1.36 -0.28 -8.92
N VAL A 100 -2.37 0.37 -9.51
CA VAL A 100 -2.34 1.81 -9.81
C VAL A 100 -2.43 2.66 -8.53
N GLU A 101 -3.22 2.20 -7.56
CA GLU A 101 -3.32 2.84 -6.24
C GLU A 101 -1.96 2.87 -5.53
N ARG A 102 -1.21 1.78 -5.61
CA ARG A 102 0.14 1.75 -5.02
C ARG A 102 1.13 2.52 -5.88
N PHE A 103 1.18 2.25 -7.18
CA PHE A 103 2.25 2.69 -8.07
C PHE A 103 1.77 3.73 -9.07
N GLY A 104 1.56 4.97 -8.60
CA GLY A 104 1.09 6.08 -9.44
C GLY A 104 2.06 6.50 -10.56
N GLY A 105 3.34 6.09 -10.49
CA GLY A 105 4.38 6.44 -11.46
C GLY A 105 4.73 5.37 -12.50
N VAL A 106 4.06 4.21 -12.48
CA VAL A 106 4.38 3.10 -13.39
C VAL A 106 4.01 3.45 -14.83
N ARG A 107 4.97 3.24 -15.74
CA ARG A 107 4.82 3.52 -17.18
C ARG A 107 4.77 2.25 -18.02
N SER A 108 5.26 1.13 -17.49
CA SER A 108 5.28 -0.15 -18.19
C SER A 108 5.12 -1.32 -17.22
N VAL A 109 4.43 -2.36 -17.69
CA VAL A 109 4.37 -3.67 -17.02
C VAL A 109 5.27 -4.61 -17.80
N VAL A 110 6.21 -5.24 -17.11
CA VAL A 110 7.19 -6.13 -17.73
C VAL A 110 6.60 -7.55 -17.82
N PRO A 111 6.55 -8.15 -19.02
CA PRO A 111 6.08 -9.52 -19.18
C PRO A 111 7.06 -10.53 -18.55
N PRO A 112 6.59 -11.76 -18.21
CA PRO A 112 7.46 -12.86 -17.81
C PRO A 112 8.62 -13.05 -18.81
N PRO A 113 9.85 -13.30 -18.34
CA PRO A 113 10.98 -13.53 -19.24
C PRO A 113 10.66 -14.71 -20.16
N SER A 114 10.77 -14.48 -21.46
CA SER A 114 10.58 -15.50 -22.48
C SER A 114 11.80 -16.42 -22.50
N ASP A 115 11.86 -17.38 -21.57
CA ASP A 115 12.83 -18.48 -21.66
C ASP A 115 12.43 -19.40 -22.82
N HIS A 116 12.93 -19.11 -24.01
CA HIS A 116 13.01 -20.07 -25.11
C HIS A 116 14.45 -20.60 -25.20
N PRO A 117 14.76 -21.75 -24.57
CA PRO A 117 16.01 -22.44 -24.85
C PRO A 117 15.96 -23.02 -26.28
N GLN A 118 16.99 -22.71 -27.08
CA GLN A 118 17.32 -23.42 -28.33
C GLN A 118 18.02 -24.73 -28.02
#